data_AF-A0A954HL79-F1
#
_entry.id   AF-A0A954HL79-F1
#
_cell.length_a   1.000
_cell.length_b   1.000
_cell.length_c   1.000
_cell.angle_alpha   90.00
_cell.angle_beta   90.00
_cell.angle_gamma   90.00
#
_symmetry.space_group_name_H-M   'P 1'
#
loop_
_entity.id
_entity.type
_entity.pdbx_description
1 polymer ?
#
loop_
_entity_poly.entity_id
_entity_poly.type
_entity_poly.pdbx_seq_one_letter_code
_entity_poly.pdbx_strand_id
1 'polypeptide(L)' 'MPRHTLFFLSVILAANCVQSSKADEYSETIHPYMQQYCMECHAGKEAKGELDLAMFSADADVIQSFRRWKHII' A
#
# COMPACT_ATOMS: atom_id res chain seq x y z
N MET A 1 -4.94 -36.44 31.08
CA MET A 1 -4.45 -35.08 30.79
C MET A 1 -5.64 -34.14 30.74
N PRO A 2 -5.70 -33.08 31.57
CA PRO A 2 -6.94 -32.34 31.80
C PRO A 2 -7.34 -31.50 30.58
N ARG A 3 -8.58 -31.72 30.10
CA ARG A 3 -9.19 -31.14 28.90
C ARG A 3 -9.25 -29.60 28.88
N HIS A 4 -8.98 -28.97 30.04
CA HIS A 4 -8.97 -27.53 30.22
C HIS A 4 -7.70 -26.85 29.70
N THR A 5 -6.56 -27.54 29.69
CA THR A 5 -5.29 -26.98 29.21
C THR A 5 -5.30 -26.77 27.69
N LEU A 6 -5.99 -27.64 26.95
CA LEU A 6 -6.19 -27.54 25.50
C LEU A 6 -7.15 -26.40 25.12
N PHE A 7 -8.16 -26.14 25.95
CA PHE A 7 -9.13 -25.07 25.70
C PHE A 7 -8.49 -23.68 25.88
N PHE A 8 -7.65 -23.52 26.91
CA PHE A 8 -6.89 -22.28 27.13
C PHE A 8 -5.88 -21.99 26.03
N LEU A 9 -5.24 -23.01 25.44
CA LEU A 9 -4.32 -22.84 24.32
C LEU A 9 -5.03 -22.36 23.03
N SER A 10 -6.27 -22.78 22.82
CA SER A 10 -7.06 -22.44 21.63
C SER A 10 -7.55 -20.99 21.62
N VAL A 11 -7.69 -20.35 22.78
CA VAL A 11 -8.13 -18.94 22.89
C VAL A 11 -7.00 -17.97 22.53
N ILE A 12 -5.75 -18.30 22.86
CA ILE A 12 -4.59 -17.42 22.60
C ILE A 12 -4.27 -17.34 21.09
N LEU A 13 -4.56 -18.39 20.32
CA LEU A 13 -4.31 -18.40 18.87
C LEU A 13 -5.29 -17.51 18.07
N ALA A 14 -6.50 -17.25 18.59
CA ALA A 14 -7.51 -16.42 17.95
C ALA A 14 -7.28 -14.90 18.15
N ALA A 15 -6.50 -14.50 19.16
CA ALA A 15 -6.30 -13.09 19.51
C ALA A 15 -5.36 -12.32 18.57
N ASN A 16 -4.69 -12.99 17.62
CA ASN A 16 -3.72 -12.36 16.72
C ASN A 16 -4.30 -11.93 15.36
N CYS A 17 -5.62 -12.05 15.14
CA CYS A 17 -6.22 -11.79 13.82
C CYS A 17 -6.56 -10.31 13.54
N VAL A 18 -6.32 -9.40 14.48
CA VAL A 18 -6.49 -7.96 14.24
C VAL A 18 -5.12 -7.36 13.92
N GLN A 19 -4.61 -7.64 12.71
CA GLN A 19 -3.59 -6.77 12.14
C GLN A 19 -4.22 -5.38 11.96
N SER A 20 -3.71 -4.39 12.67
CA SER A 20 -3.97 -2.99 12.38
C SER A 20 -3.42 -2.69 10.98
N SER A 21 -4.29 -2.67 9.97
CA SER A 21 -3.93 -2.14 8.65
C SER A 21 -3.66 -0.66 8.86
N LYS A 22 -2.41 -0.22 8.69
CA LYS A 22 -2.12 1.21 8.63
C LYS A 22 -2.97 1.80 7.50
N ALA A 23 -3.65 2.92 7.76
CA ALA A 23 -4.39 3.63 6.72
C ALA A 23 -3.44 3.94 5.56
N ASP A 24 -3.90 3.67 4.34
CA ASP A 24 -3.14 3.86 3.11
C ASP A 24 -3.22 5.33 2.71
N GLU A 25 -2.27 6.11 3.23
CA GLU A 25 -2.23 7.56 3.09
C GLU A 25 -2.11 7.98 1.62
N TYR A 26 -1.38 7.17 0.82
CA TYR A 26 -1.29 7.38 -0.61
C TYR A 26 -2.67 7.31 -1.27
N SER A 27 -3.43 6.24 -1.03
CA SER A 27 -4.73 6.05 -1.67
C SER A 27 -5.75 7.13 -1.27
N GLU A 28 -5.76 7.52 0.01
CA GLU A 28 -6.77 8.42 0.57
C GLU A 28 -6.48 9.89 0.30
N THR A 29 -5.20 10.27 0.36
CA THR A 29 -4.79 11.68 0.30
C THR A 29 -4.06 12.00 -1.00
N ILE A 30 -3.06 11.22 -1.38
CA ILE A 30 -2.13 11.58 -2.46
C ILE A 30 -2.69 11.29 -3.86
N HIS A 31 -3.30 10.12 -4.03
CA HIS A 31 -3.81 9.65 -5.32
C HIS A 31 -4.85 10.63 -5.94
N PRO A 32 -5.81 11.19 -5.18
CA PRO A 32 -6.72 12.22 -5.71
C PRO A 32 -6.01 13.43 -6.32
N TYR A 33 -4.94 13.93 -5.66
CA TYR A 33 -4.17 15.05 -6.19
C TYR A 33 -3.36 14.65 -7.43
N MET A 34 -2.75 13.46 -7.43
CA MET A 34 -2.03 12.98 -8.62
C MET A 34 -2.97 12.82 -9.82
N GLN A 35 -4.16 12.29 -9.58
CA GLN A 35 -5.17 12.12 -10.63
C GLN A 35 -5.63 13.48 -11.18
N GLN A 36 -5.80 14.48 -10.31
CA GLN A 36 -6.24 15.82 -10.71
C GLN A 36 -5.16 16.62 -11.44
N TYR A 37 -3.90 16.53 -11.02
CA TYR A 37 -2.87 17.50 -11.45
C TYR A 37 -1.68 16.90 -12.20
N CYS A 38 -1.47 15.59 -12.15
CA CYS A 38 -0.26 14.96 -12.66
C CYS A 38 -0.53 13.94 -13.78
N MET A 39 -1.58 13.13 -13.62
CA MET A 39 -1.87 12.01 -14.50
C MET A 39 -2.31 12.42 -15.91
N GLU A 40 -2.73 13.67 -16.14
CA GLU A 40 -3.00 14.15 -17.50
C GLU A 40 -1.75 14.03 -18.40
N CYS A 41 -0.56 14.24 -17.86
CA CYS A 41 0.70 14.18 -18.59
C CYS A 41 1.55 12.94 -18.26
N HIS A 42 1.37 12.36 -17.08
CA HIS A 42 2.20 11.30 -16.54
C HIS A 42 1.41 10.00 -16.34
N ALA A 43 0.60 9.59 -17.31
CA ALA A 43 -0.12 8.32 -17.26
C ALA A 43 -0.03 7.54 -18.59
N GLY A 44 0.10 6.22 -18.50
CA GLY A 44 0.07 5.30 -19.62
C GLY A 44 1.37 5.22 -20.44
N LYS A 45 1.28 4.64 -21.63
CA LYS A 45 2.44 4.30 -22.48
C LYS A 45 3.23 5.52 -22.97
N GLU A 46 2.55 6.64 -23.16
CA GLU A 46 3.12 7.90 -23.64
C GLU A 46 3.41 8.89 -22.49
N ALA A 47 3.51 8.39 -21.26
CA ALA A 47 3.72 9.23 -20.09
C ALA A 47 5.03 10.02 -20.21
N LYS A 48 4.93 11.35 -20.02
CA LYS A 48 6.08 12.25 -20.13
C LYS A 48 7.15 11.91 -19.10
N GLY A 49 8.41 12.10 -19.49
CA GLY A 49 9.56 11.85 -18.61
C GLY A 49 9.69 10.39 -18.17
N GLU A 50 9.12 9.46 -18.95
CA GLU A 50 9.13 8.03 -18.64
C GLU A 50 8.65 7.75 -17.21
N LEU A 51 7.62 8.48 -16.76
CA LEU A 51 7.02 8.35 -15.43
C LEU A 51 5.53 8.13 -15.59
N ASP A 52 5.11 6.88 -15.42
CA ASP A 52 3.70 6.51 -15.40
C ASP A 52 3.23 6.46 -13.94
N LEU A 53 2.49 7.48 -13.52
CA LEU A 53 1.94 7.60 -12.16
C LEU A 53 0.69 6.74 -11.97
N ALA A 54 0.04 6.29 -13.05
CA ALA A 54 -1.15 5.46 -12.96
C ALA A 54 -0.87 4.04 -12.41
N MET A 55 0.41 3.65 -12.28
CA MET A 55 0.81 2.39 -11.70
C MET A 55 0.78 2.37 -10.16
N PHE A 56 0.56 3.52 -9.53
CA PHE A 56 0.56 3.67 -8.08
C PHE A 56 -0.86 3.85 -7.58
N SER A 57 -1.29 2.97 -6.68
CA SER A 57 -2.63 3.00 -6.07
C SER A 57 -2.59 2.91 -4.54
N ALA A 58 -1.45 2.48 -3.98
CA ALA A 58 -1.22 2.27 -2.56
C ALA A 58 0.19 2.70 -2.15
N ASP A 59 0.39 2.93 -0.84
CA ASP A 59 1.71 3.18 -0.24
C ASP A 59 2.75 2.13 -0.69
N ALA A 60 2.32 0.86 -0.75
CA ALA A 60 3.17 -0.26 -1.11
C ALA A 60 3.73 -0.14 -2.54
N ASP A 61 2.93 0.38 -3.49
CA ASP A 61 3.34 0.51 -4.90
C ASP A 61 4.47 1.52 -5.04
N VAL A 62 4.37 2.63 -4.29
CA VAL A 62 5.37 3.70 -4.25
C VAL A 62 6.68 3.19 -3.66
N ILE A 63 6.61 2.50 -2.51
CA ILE A 63 7.78 1.95 -1.80
C ILE A 63 8.50 0.90 -2.64
N GLN A 64 7.75 -0.05 -3.22
CA GLN A 64 8.34 -1.11 -4.05
C GLN A 64 9.04 -0.56 -5.30
N SER A 65 8.60 0.60 -5.79
CA SER A 65 9.13 1.25 -6.98
C SER A 65 10.20 2.31 -6.69
N PHE A 66 10.86 2.26 -5.53
CA PHE A 66 11.84 3.28 -5.09
C PHE A 66 12.92 3.63 -6.15
N ARG A 67 13.33 2.66 -6.99
CA ARG A 67 14.34 2.91 -8.04
C ARG A 67 13.87 3.94 -9.07
N ARG A 68 12.58 3.99 -9.39
CA ARG A 68 12.02 5.00 -10.30
C ARG A 68 12.18 6.38 -9.69
N TRP A 69 11.87 6.52 -8.41
CA TRP A 69 11.91 7.81 -7.69
C TRP A 69 13.32 8.39 -7.55
N LYS A 70 14.36 7.57 -7.51
CA LYS A 70 15.77 8.04 -7.51
C LYS A 70 16.19 8.83 -8.76
N HIS A 71 15.42 8.83 -9.84
CA HIS A 71 15.71 9.64 -11.03
C HIS A 71 15.02 11.02 -10.99
N ILE A 72 14.15 11.25 -10.01
CA ILE A 72 13.36 12.48 -9.85
C ILE A 72 13.91 13.36 -8.72
N ILE A 73 14.53 12.74 -7.71
CA ILE A 73 15.15 13.39 -6.54
C ILE A 73 16.66 13.50 -6.78
#